data_AF-A0A1B6MFV3-F1
#
_entry.id   AF-A0A1B6MFV3-F1
#
_cell.length_a   1.000
_cell.length_b   1.000
_cell.length_c   1.000
_cell.angle_alpha   90.00
_cell.angle_beta   90.00
_cell.angle_gamma   90.00
#
_symmetry.space_group_name_H-M   'P 1'
#
loop_
_entity.id
_entity.type
_entity.pdbx_description
1 polymer ?
#
loop_
_entity_poly.entity_id
_entity_poly.type
_entity_poly.pdbx_seq_one_letter_code
_entity_poly.pdbx_strand_id
1 'polypeptide(L)'
;DSGMEKSKKMGHTVDTCVVVSHYSRLSSSMNQNATNGTGPHEEPKIPWDDDRDVWWTDEMEDASTTCPPVWMDSEDPLFMLYTSGSTGKPKGVLHTTGGYLLYAATTFKYVFDY
;
A
#
# COMPACT_ATOMS: atom_id res chain seq x y z
N ASP A 1 5.42 -18.43 -3.16
CA ASP A 1 5.80 -17.03 -2.83
C ASP A 1 6.79 -17.06 -1.67
N SER A 2 8.02 -16.56 -1.89
CA SER A 2 9.09 -16.62 -0.89
C SER A 2 8.81 -15.80 0.38
N GLY A 3 7.99 -14.74 0.29
CA GLY A 3 7.57 -13.95 1.45
C GLY A 3 6.61 -14.75 2.33
N MET A 4 5.60 -15.36 1.70
CA MET A 4 4.60 -16.20 2.35
C MET A 4 5.22 -17.42 3.04
N GLU A 5 6.16 -18.09 2.38
CA GLU A 5 6.89 -19.21 2.99
C GLU A 5 7.70 -18.80 4.23
N LYS A 6 8.33 -17.62 4.20
CA LYS A 6 9.07 -17.10 5.36
C LYS A 6 8.12 -16.75 6.51
N SER A 7 6.99 -16.12 6.22
CA SER A 7 5.95 -15.80 7.20
C SER A 7 5.48 -17.06 7.93
N LYS A 8 5.13 -18.11 7.17
CA LYS A 8 4.71 -19.41 7.71
C LYS A 8 5.79 -20.08 8.55
N LYS A 9 7.06 -20.03 8.12
CA LYS A 9 8.21 -20.55 8.90
C LYS A 9 8.41 -19.81 10.23
N MET A 10 8.03 -18.54 10.30
CA MET A 10 8.07 -17.74 11.52
C MET A 10 6.81 -17.89 12.39
N GLY A 11 5.86 -18.75 11.99
CA GLY A 11 4.62 -19.00 12.73
C GLY A 11 3.53 -17.96 12.50
N HIS A 12 3.68 -17.11 11.49
CA HIS A 12 2.68 -16.12 11.11
C HIS A 12 1.81 -16.65 9.96
N THR A 13 0.51 -16.41 10.07
CA THR A 13 -0.47 -16.68 9.01
C THR A 13 -0.86 -15.38 8.33
N VAL A 14 -1.12 -15.46 7.02
CA VAL A 14 -1.66 -14.36 6.23
C VAL A 14 -3.02 -14.84 5.77
N ASP A 15 -4.07 -14.28 6.35
CA ASP A 15 -5.44 -14.74 6.14
C ASP A 15 -6.06 -14.13 4.87
N THR A 16 -5.57 -12.96 4.45
CA THR A 16 -6.05 -12.27 3.24
C THR A 16 -4.91 -11.54 2.55
N CYS A 17 -4.87 -11.63 1.22
CA CYS A 17 -3.96 -10.90 0.36
C CYS A 17 -4.77 -10.17 -0.72
N VAL A 18 -4.82 -8.84 -0.64
CA VAL A 18 -5.51 -8.03 -1.65
C VAL A 18 -4.55 -7.75 -2.80
N VAL A 19 -4.88 -8.24 -3.99
CA VAL A 19 -4.04 -8.17 -5.18
C VAL A 19 -4.48 -7.01 -6.07
N VAL A 20 -3.52 -6.15 -6.44
CA VAL A 20 -3.75 -5.02 -7.33
C VAL A 20 -3.08 -5.31 -8.68
N SER A 21 -3.89 -5.49 -9.73
CA SER A 21 -3.37 -5.55 -11.10
C SER A 21 -3.11 -4.14 -11.63
N HIS A 22 -1.85 -3.81 -11.92
CA HIS A 22 -1.56 -2.59 -12.67
C HIS A 22 -1.93 -2.77 -14.14
N TYR A 23 -2.72 -1.84 -14.68
CA TYR A 23 -2.97 -1.78 -16.12
C TYR A 23 -1.66 -1.59 -16.88
N SER A 24 -1.59 -2.18 -18.09
CA SER A 24 -0.45 -2.02 -18.96
C SER A 24 -0.18 -0.54 -19.24
N ARG A 25 1.09 -0.14 -19.17
CA ARG A 25 1.51 1.20 -19.59
C ARG A 25 1.22 1.32 -21.09
N LEU A 26 0.59 2.43 -21.51
CA LEU A 26 0.48 2.78 -22.92
C LEU A 26 1.89 2.84 -23.53
N SER A 27 2.24 1.90 -24.41
CA SER A 27 3.55 1.87 -25.06
C SER A 27 3.69 2.86 -26.22
N SER A 28 2.73 3.78 -26.40
CA SER A 28 2.69 4.69 -27.54
C SER A 28 2.48 6.12 -27.08
N SER A 29 3.59 6.83 -26.84
CA SER A 29 3.62 8.29 -26.73
C SER A 29 3.27 8.91 -28.09
N MET A 30 1.98 9.00 -28.42
CA MET A 30 1.50 9.79 -29.57
C MET A 30 0.23 10.60 -29.30
N ASN A 31 -0.30 10.60 -28.07
CA ASN A 31 -1.41 11.49 -27.73
C ASN A 31 -1.25 12.04 -26.32
N GLN A 32 -1.09 13.36 -26.19
CA GLN A 32 -0.75 14.06 -24.94
C GLN A 32 -1.90 14.07 -23.90
N ASN A 33 -3.05 13.45 -24.19
CA ASN A 33 -4.25 13.46 -23.35
C ASN A 33 -4.74 12.05 -22.92
N ALA A 34 -3.87 11.04 -22.87
CA ALA A 34 -4.29 9.69 -22.47
C ALA A 34 -4.24 9.50 -20.94
N THR A 35 -5.41 9.41 -20.30
CA THR A 35 -5.58 8.77 -18.98
C THR A 35 -5.48 7.24 -19.14
N ASN A 36 -5.00 6.55 -18.10
CA ASN A 36 -4.73 5.10 -17.96
C ASN A 36 -5.25 4.14 -19.06
N GLY A 37 -4.37 3.24 -19.51
CA GLY A 37 -4.56 2.37 -20.68
C GLY A 37 -5.85 1.54 -20.66
N THR A 38 -6.67 1.69 -21.70
CA THR A 38 -7.90 0.94 -21.98
C THR A 38 -7.63 -0.41 -22.68
N GLY A 39 -6.44 -0.99 -22.47
CA GLY A 39 -6.10 -2.28 -23.06
C GLY A 39 -6.91 -3.42 -22.42
N PRO A 40 -7.12 -4.54 -23.13
CA PRO A 40 -7.79 -5.69 -22.53
C PRO A 40 -7.09 -6.11 -21.23
N HIS A 41 -7.89 -6.33 -20.18
CA HIS A 41 -7.44 -6.87 -18.90
C HIS A 41 -7.07 -8.34 -19.15
N GLU A 42 -5.79 -8.61 -19.35
CA GLU A 42 -5.27 -9.97 -19.29
C GLU A 42 -4.83 -10.20 -17.85
N GLU A 43 -5.58 -11.04 -17.13
CA GLU A 43 -5.24 -11.41 -15.76
C GLU A 43 -3.81 -11.98 -15.73
N PRO A 44 -2.89 -11.37 -14.96
CA PRO A 44 -1.53 -11.85 -14.92
C PRO A 44 -1.52 -13.27 -14.33
N LYS A 45 -0.82 -14.19 -15.00
CA LYS A 45 -0.61 -15.56 -14.48
C LYS A 45 0.33 -15.51 -13.27
N ILE A 46 -0.25 -15.32 -12.10
CA ILE A 46 0.43 -15.34 -10.79
C ILE A 46 0.00 -16.58 -10.01
N PRO A 47 0.84 -17.13 -9.13
CA PRO A 47 0.40 -18.12 -8.15
C PRO A 47 -0.74 -17.52 -7.32
N TRP A 48 -1.89 -18.19 -7.32
CA TRP A 48 -3.12 -17.73 -6.67
C TRP A 48 -3.61 -18.77 -5.66
N ASP A 49 -4.17 -18.31 -4.57
CA ASP A 49 -4.75 -19.11 -3.50
C ASP A 49 -6.19 -18.64 -3.24
N ASP A 50 -7.19 -19.39 -3.71
CA ASP A 50 -8.61 -18.98 -3.68
C ASP A 50 -9.15 -18.76 -2.25
N ASP A 51 -8.52 -19.34 -1.23
CA ASP A 51 -8.92 -19.19 0.16
C ASP A 51 -8.31 -17.93 0.82
N ARG A 52 -7.43 -17.20 0.12
CA ARG A 52 -6.64 -16.09 0.68
C ARG A 52 -6.60 -14.84 -0.21
N ASP A 53 -6.42 -15.04 -1.51
CA ASP A 53 -6.15 -13.98 -2.46
C ASP A 53 -7.46 -13.44 -3.03
N VAL A 54 -7.62 -12.11 -3.02
CA VAL A 54 -8.81 -11.42 -3.57
C VAL A 54 -8.36 -10.26 -4.46
N TRP A 55 -9.12 -9.97 -5.52
CA TRP A 55 -8.83 -8.83 -6.38
C TRP A 55 -9.31 -7.53 -5.73
N TRP A 56 -8.44 -6.52 -5.69
CA TRP A 56 -8.79 -5.19 -5.20
C TRP A 56 -9.99 -4.59 -5.93
N THR A 57 -10.08 -4.79 -7.25
CA THR A 57 -11.17 -4.25 -8.07
C THR A 57 -12.52 -4.76 -7.60
N ASP A 58 -12.61 -6.06 -7.37
CA ASP A 58 -13.84 -6.75 -7.02
C ASP A 58 -14.28 -6.32 -5.61
N GLU A 59 -13.35 -6.28 -4.65
CA GLU A 59 -13.61 -5.79 -3.29
C GLU A 59 -14.05 -4.32 -3.25
N MET A 60 -13.59 -3.49 -4.19
CA MET A 60 -13.95 -2.08 -4.27
C MET A 60 -15.30 -1.81 -4.95
N GLU A 61 -15.83 -2.75 -5.74
CA GLU A 61 -17.17 -2.60 -6.35
C GLU A 61 -18.27 -2.55 -5.29
N ASP A 62 -18.10 -3.33 -4.21
CA ASP A 62 -19.03 -3.39 -3.09
C ASP A 62 -18.70 -2.42 -1.95
N ALA A 63 -17.55 -1.72 -2.02
CA ALA A 63 -17.11 -0.83 -0.98
C ALA A 63 -17.91 0.49 -0.95
N SER A 64 -18.26 0.94 0.26
CA SER A 64 -18.92 2.24 0.46
C SER A 64 -18.00 3.40 0.07
N THR A 65 -18.54 4.38 -0.65
CA THR A 65 -17.85 5.66 -0.93
C THR A 65 -17.73 6.56 0.31
N THR A 66 -18.39 6.19 1.40
CA THR A 66 -18.31 6.89 2.69
C THR A 66 -17.68 5.97 3.73
N CYS A 67 -16.58 6.43 4.32
CA CYS A 67 -15.90 5.77 5.43
C CYS A 67 -15.61 6.83 6.52
N PRO A 68 -16.35 6.83 7.66
CA PRO A 68 -16.10 7.78 8.73
C PRO A 68 -14.71 7.52 9.35
N PRO A 69 -13.97 8.57 9.73
CA PRO A 69 -12.67 8.40 10.35
C PRO A 69 -12.81 7.77 11.73
N VAL A 70 -11.84 6.92 12.08
CA VAL A 70 -11.68 6.41 13.45
C VAL A 70 -10.94 7.47 14.27
N TRP A 71 -11.44 7.76 15.46
CA TRP A 71 -10.77 8.67 16.40
C TRP A 71 -9.61 7.96 17.08
N MET A 72 -8.44 8.60 17.06
CA MET A 72 -7.18 8.06 17.59
C MET A 72 -6.55 9.06 18.57
N ASP A 73 -5.77 8.59 19.53
CA ASP A 73 -4.89 9.41 20.35
C ASP A 73 -3.73 9.96 19.50
N SER A 74 -3.18 11.10 19.90
CA SER A 74 -1.94 11.65 19.37
C SER A 74 -0.77 10.67 19.37
N GLU A 75 -0.68 9.80 20.39
CA GLU A 75 0.40 8.82 20.52
C GLU A 75 0.07 7.44 19.93
N ASP A 76 -1.11 7.29 19.31
CA ASP A 76 -1.42 6.04 18.61
C ASP A 76 -0.54 5.86 17.36
N PRO A 77 -0.12 4.61 17.06
CA PRO A 77 0.63 4.27 15.85
C PRO A 77 -0.04 4.77 14.57
N LEU A 78 0.72 5.50 13.75
CA LEU A 78 0.28 5.90 12.40
C LEU A 78 0.81 4.96 11.33
N PHE A 79 2.13 4.73 11.30
CA PHE A 79 2.76 3.78 10.39
C PHE A 79 4.10 3.27 10.93
N MET A 80 4.55 2.15 10.37
CA MET A 80 5.90 1.62 10.57
C MET A 80 6.66 1.61 9.24
N LEU A 81 7.84 2.23 9.23
CA LEU A 81 8.72 2.27 8.07
C LEU A 81 9.97 1.42 8.32
N TYR A 82 10.11 0.34 7.56
CA TYR A 82 11.29 -0.50 7.61
C TYR A 82 12.44 0.12 6.82
N THR A 83 13.59 0.28 7.48
CA THR A 83 14.80 0.86 6.88
C THR A 83 15.96 -0.13 6.94
N SER A 84 16.88 -0.06 5.98
CA SER A 84 18.11 -0.87 5.99
C SER A 84 19.01 -0.41 7.14
N GLY A 85 19.10 -1.18 8.22
CA GLY A 85 20.01 -0.92 9.33
C GLY A 85 21.45 -1.35 9.01
N SER A 86 22.42 -0.72 9.66
CA SER A 86 23.85 -1.09 9.54
C SER A 86 24.16 -2.53 9.98
N THR A 87 23.27 -3.14 10.77
CA THR A 87 23.41 -4.52 11.29
C THR A 87 22.80 -5.59 10.38
N GLY A 88 22.38 -5.24 9.16
CA GLY A 88 21.84 -6.17 8.15
C GLY A 88 20.39 -6.63 8.39
N LYS A 89 19.82 -6.38 9.58
CA LYS A 89 18.39 -6.58 9.86
C LYS A 89 17.63 -5.26 9.66
N PRO A 90 16.52 -5.24 8.89
CA PRO A 90 15.68 -4.06 8.75
C PRO A 90 15.15 -3.59 10.11
N LYS A 91 15.16 -2.28 10.35
CA LYS A 91 14.60 -1.67 11.57
C LYS A 91 13.23 -1.08 11.26
N GLY A 92 12.20 -1.49 11.99
CA GLY A 92 10.86 -0.91 11.90
C GLY A 92 10.76 0.38 12.71
N VAL A 93 10.88 1.53 12.04
CA VAL A 93 10.72 2.84 12.68
C VAL A 93 9.24 3.13 12.80
N LEU A 94 8.75 3.31 14.03
CA LEU A 94 7.36 3.63 14.32
C LEU A 94 7.19 5.15 14.41
N HIS A 95 6.15 5.67 13.75
CA HIS A 95 5.70 7.06 13.91
C HIS A 95 4.30 7.11 14.50
N THR A 96 4.09 8.01 15.45
CA THR A 96 2.77 8.28 16.07
C THR A 96 2.01 9.34 15.29
N THR A 97 0.69 9.36 15.46
CA THR A 97 -0.24 10.15 14.65
C THR A 97 -0.03 11.65 14.78
N GLY A 98 -0.14 12.19 16.00
CA GLY A 98 -0.13 13.65 16.21
C GLY A 98 1.21 14.29 15.89
N GLY A 99 2.29 13.75 16.46
CA GLY A 99 3.64 14.28 16.27
C GLY A 99 4.11 14.26 14.82
N TYR A 100 3.87 13.16 14.10
CA TYR A 100 4.26 13.05 12.70
C TYR A 100 3.50 14.03 11.81
N LEU A 101 2.17 14.09 11.92
CA LEU A 101 1.34 14.97 11.09
C LEU A 101 1.66 16.45 11.35
N LEU A 102 1.86 16.83 12.62
CA LEU A 102 2.25 18.20 12.96
C LEU A 102 3.60 18.57 12.35
N TYR A 103 4.61 17.71 12.47
CA TYR A 103 5.93 17.97 11.92
C TYR A 103 5.91 18.03 10.39
N ALA A 104 5.22 17.09 9.73
CA ALA A 104 5.06 17.07 8.27
C ALA A 104 4.38 18.35 7.76
N ALA A 105 3.26 18.76 8.35
CA ALA A 105 2.57 19.99 7.96
C ALA A 105 3.39 21.26 8.23
N THR A 106 4.07 21.32 9.38
CA THR A 106 4.89 22.47 9.77
C THR A 106 6.09 22.63 8.83
N THR A 107 6.83 21.55 8.59
CA THR A 107 7.98 21.60 7.67
C THR A 107 7.52 21.84 6.24
N PHE A 108 6.39 21.28 5.82
CA PHE A 108 5.85 21.56 4.51
C PHE A 108 5.60 23.06 4.30
N LYS A 109 4.96 23.71 5.27
CA LYS A 109 4.71 25.14 5.27
C LYS A 109 5.99 25.98 5.27
N TYR A 110 6.92 25.73 6.20
CA TYR A 110 8.07 26.62 6.43
C TYR A 110 9.30 26.31 5.56
N VAL A 111 9.44 25.09 5.05
CA VAL A 111 10.59 24.69 4.22
C VAL A 111 10.25 24.78 2.74
N PHE A 112 9.00 24.51 2.35
CA PHE A 112 8.55 24.58 0.97
C PHE A 112 7.66 25.80 0.65
N ASP A 113 7.53 26.75 1.58
CA ASP A 113 6.79 28.01 1.42
C ASP A 113 5.35 27.86 0.90
N TYR A 114 4.59 26.91 1.46
CA TYR A 114 3.19 26.61 1.08
C TYR A 114 2.17 27.06 2.14
#